data_AF-A0A1G6J9H1-F1
#
_entry.id   AF-A0A1G6J9H1-F1
#
_cell.length_a   1.000
_cell.length_b   1.000
_cell.length_c   1.000
_cell.angle_alpha   90.00
_cell.angle_beta   90.00
_cell.angle_gamma   90.00
#
_symmetry.space_group_name_H-M   'P 1'
#
loop_
_entity.id
_entity.type
_entity.pdbx_description
1 polymer ?
#
loop_
_entity_poly.entity_id
_entity_poly.type
_entity_poly.pdbx_seq_one_letter_code
_entity_poly.pdbx_strand_id
1 'polypeptide(L)'
;MIYTASDFMNSYAQSVRLLAGAGGLSRAIGQVGILDYELMPGLKSRYQRVNFEPGQLVLSTFLYARDDPWLIGEAVKYLVGRGVSGLVMKNVLHLDIPDSALRYANARDFPLFLATRDDFFFDTVIAQVDRRVAELADASFAQNELDLMTREPASSEDVRSHALRLNPSFGEEHVIAYVAEPQSQAGLAQALTRYHQSRISGLRCLLAPYDDGLLYVASAESDVVDDRAQLDGLVGTLCADVLEHEVTAPVGVSRIHFDLGQMGDAVLEARRAALVARRRGGGTVHYADLGVLQALLPCAGDARVAAWADGVLEPLRSFDAETGSNLLLTLEAYCDAGESVDAAAQALGQHPNTVRYRLGKIASVCGLDYRSRTQMEQLSVARKIELCQELLGQ
;
A
#
# COMPACT_ATOMS: atom_id res chain seq x y z
N MET A 1 5.14 8.04 8.69
CA MET A 1 5.98 7.01 8.03
C MET A 1 7.43 7.18 8.49
N ILE A 2 8.31 6.22 8.23
CA ILE A 2 9.72 6.28 8.67
C ILE A 2 10.62 6.28 7.44
N TYR A 3 11.57 7.22 7.37
CA TYR A 3 12.64 7.17 6.37
C TYR A 3 13.76 6.26 6.87
N THR A 4 14.21 5.30 6.06
CA THR A 4 15.20 4.29 6.47
C THR A 4 16.54 4.42 5.72
N ALA A 5 17.56 3.72 6.21
CA ALA A 5 18.84 3.60 5.50
C ALA A 5 18.71 2.92 4.12
N SER A 6 17.74 2.01 3.95
CA SER A 6 17.36 1.47 2.64
C SER A 6 16.83 2.56 1.73
N ASP A 7 15.92 3.40 2.22
CA ASP A 7 15.31 4.47 1.43
C ASP A 7 16.34 5.49 0.99
N PHE A 8 17.29 5.82 1.87
CA PHE A 8 18.46 6.62 1.52
C PHE A 8 19.28 5.95 0.42
N MET A 9 19.64 4.68 0.58
CA MET A 9 20.42 3.95 -0.43
C MET A 9 19.72 3.97 -1.80
N ASN A 10 18.42 3.75 -1.85
CA ASN A 10 17.65 3.73 -3.10
C ASN A 10 17.47 5.13 -3.70
N SER A 11 17.21 6.14 -2.86
CA SER A 11 17.12 7.56 -3.29
C SER A 11 18.43 8.04 -3.92
N TYR A 12 19.56 7.50 -3.48
CA TYR A 12 20.91 7.85 -3.96
C TYR A 12 21.59 6.68 -4.69
N ALA A 13 20.85 5.76 -5.31
CA ALA A 13 21.39 4.53 -5.89
C ALA A 13 22.50 4.76 -6.94
N GLN A 14 22.47 5.91 -7.62
CA GLN A 14 23.50 6.30 -8.59
C GLN A 14 24.73 6.93 -7.94
N SER A 15 24.60 7.47 -6.72
CA SER A 15 25.62 8.27 -6.04
C SER A 15 26.25 7.57 -4.85
N VAL A 16 25.63 6.51 -4.33
CA VAL A 16 26.03 5.84 -3.09
C VAL A 16 26.04 4.32 -3.29
N ARG A 17 27.03 3.66 -2.69
CA ARG A 17 27.16 2.19 -2.65
C ARG A 17 27.28 1.72 -1.21
N LEU A 18 26.54 0.67 -0.84
CA LEU A 18 26.71 -0.02 0.44
C LEU A 18 28.00 -0.86 0.44
N LEU A 19 28.81 -0.73 1.49
CA LEU A 19 30.05 -1.48 1.71
C LEU A 19 29.92 -2.56 2.78
N ALA A 20 29.15 -2.30 3.85
CA ALA A 20 28.94 -3.23 4.96
C ALA A 20 27.66 -2.89 5.73
N GLY A 21 27.19 -3.83 6.56
CA GLY A 21 26.07 -3.64 7.48
C GLY A 21 24.69 -3.72 6.84
N ALA A 22 24.53 -4.58 5.84
CA ALA A 22 23.26 -4.74 5.11
C ALA A 22 22.06 -5.09 6.02
N GLY A 23 22.27 -5.81 7.12
CA GLY A 23 21.22 -6.10 8.09
C GLY A 23 20.66 -4.85 8.81
N GLY A 24 21.35 -3.71 8.71
CA GLY A 24 20.95 -2.45 9.30
C GLY A 24 20.16 -1.52 8.40
N LEU A 25 19.79 -1.94 7.19
CA LEU A 25 19.11 -1.07 6.23
C LEU A 25 17.72 -0.60 6.71
N SER A 26 17.10 -1.31 7.66
CA SER A 26 15.83 -0.93 8.29
C SER A 26 15.95 0.14 9.38
N ARG A 27 17.16 0.60 9.71
CA ARG A 27 17.37 1.66 10.70
C ARG A 27 16.75 2.97 10.24
N ALA A 28 15.93 3.57 11.11
CA ALA A 28 15.27 4.85 10.89
C ALA A 28 16.28 6.01 10.85
N ILE A 29 16.19 6.88 9.85
CA ILE A 29 16.95 8.12 9.73
C ILE A 29 16.02 9.28 10.08
N GLY A 30 16.34 10.00 11.16
CA GLY A 30 15.57 11.16 11.60
C GLY A 30 16.19 12.50 11.25
N GLN A 31 17.51 12.55 11.06
CA GLN A 31 18.26 13.76 10.74
C GLN A 31 19.67 13.39 10.25
N VAL A 32 20.42 14.37 9.75
CA VAL A 32 21.79 14.17 9.26
C VAL A 32 22.81 14.84 10.19
N GLY A 33 23.90 14.14 10.50
CA GLY A 33 25.06 14.67 11.22
C GLY A 33 26.30 14.72 10.33
N ILE A 34 27.27 15.58 10.66
CA ILE A 34 28.56 15.65 9.98
C ILE A 34 29.67 15.25 10.96
N LEU A 35 30.59 14.41 10.51
CA LEU A 35 31.78 13.99 11.25
C LEU A 35 33.03 14.36 10.46
N ASP A 36 33.71 15.45 10.82
CA ASP A 36 34.93 15.87 10.09
C ASP A 36 36.07 16.37 10.98
N TYR A 37 35.80 16.91 12.18
CA TYR A 37 36.87 17.40 13.08
C TYR A 37 36.82 16.80 14.49
N GLU A 38 35.69 16.18 14.86
CA GLU A 38 35.39 15.70 16.20
C GLU A 38 36.34 14.60 16.70
N LEU A 39 36.96 13.86 15.77
CA LEU A 39 37.87 12.77 16.06
C LEU A 39 39.35 13.11 15.79
N MET A 40 39.66 14.36 15.45
CA MET A 40 41.05 14.79 15.24
C MET A 40 41.89 14.61 16.52
N PRO A 41 43.16 14.15 16.39
CA PRO A 41 44.09 14.05 17.52
C PRO A 41 44.22 15.40 18.26
N GLY A 42 44.12 15.38 19.59
CA GLY A 42 44.19 16.59 20.43
C GLY A 42 42.83 17.26 20.75
N LEU A 43 41.77 16.94 20.01
CA LEU A 43 40.41 17.44 20.24
C LEU A 43 39.51 16.44 21.01
N LYS A 44 39.97 15.19 21.17
CA LYS A 44 39.26 14.07 21.82
C LYS A 44 38.59 14.47 23.14
N SER A 45 39.22 15.27 24.00
CA SER A 45 38.68 15.59 25.32
C SER A 45 37.67 16.76 25.36
N ARG A 46 37.59 17.60 24.32
CA ARG A 46 36.74 18.82 24.34
C ARG A 46 35.37 18.66 23.65
N TYR A 47 35.23 17.76 22.67
CA TYR A 47 34.01 17.66 21.83
C TYR A 47 33.34 16.27 21.82
N GLN A 48 33.90 15.28 22.53
CA GLN A 48 33.36 13.91 22.57
C GLN A 48 31.95 13.77 23.17
N ARG A 49 31.46 14.76 23.92
CA ARG A 49 30.27 14.58 24.76
C ARG A 49 28.93 14.91 24.08
N VAL A 50 28.87 15.56 22.91
CA VAL A 50 27.59 16.18 22.48
C VAL A 50 27.18 16.03 21.00
N ASN A 51 28.03 15.55 20.08
CA ASN A 51 27.71 15.83 18.65
C ASN A 51 26.74 14.87 17.96
N PHE A 52 26.68 13.59 18.35
CA PHE A 52 25.82 12.61 17.68
C PHE A 52 24.72 12.05 18.56
N GLU A 53 23.53 11.97 17.97
CA GLU A 53 22.30 11.49 18.56
C GLU A 53 21.82 10.17 17.90
N PRO A 54 21.06 9.33 18.61
CA PRO A 54 20.43 8.16 18.01
C PRO A 54 19.57 8.54 16.80
N GLY A 55 19.56 7.71 15.76
CA GLY A 55 18.73 7.96 14.57
C GLY A 55 19.37 8.85 13.50
N GLN A 56 20.59 9.35 13.71
CA GLN A 56 21.29 10.19 12.73
C GLN A 56 21.91 9.38 11.59
N LEU A 57 21.81 9.88 10.34
CA LEU A 57 22.72 9.46 9.28
C LEU A 57 23.96 10.36 9.31
N VAL A 58 25.15 9.81 9.45
CA VAL A 58 26.38 10.61 9.58
C VAL A 58 27.10 10.69 8.23
N LEU A 59 27.50 11.89 7.82
CA LEU A 59 28.33 12.14 6.64
C LEU A 59 29.77 12.44 7.09
N SER A 60 30.76 11.88 6.41
CA SER A 60 32.17 12.16 6.69
C SER A 60 33.02 12.15 5.42
N THR A 61 33.98 13.06 5.36
CA THR A 61 35.04 13.06 4.34
C THR A 61 36.30 12.31 4.79
N PHE A 62 36.38 11.93 6.08
CA PHE A 62 37.56 11.38 6.74
C PHE A 62 38.86 12.18 6.54
N LEU A 63 38.77 13.49 6.37
CA LEU A 63 39.96 14.35 6.28
C LEU A 63 40.90 14.16 7.47
N TYR A 64 40.36 13.87 8.67
CA TYR A 64 41.13 13.61 9.89
C TYR A 64 41.86 12.25 9.91
N ALA A 65 41.49 11.30 9.05
CA ALA A 65 42.10 9.97 8.96
C ALA A 65 43.17 9.87 7.86
N ARG A 66 43.55 11.01 7.25
CA ARG A 66 44.55 11.08 6.19
C ARG A 66 45.86 10.36 6.53
N ASP A 67 46.37 10.61 7.74
CA ASP A 67 47.67 10.09 8.18
C ASP A 67 47.55 8.77 8.95
N ASP A 68 46.34 8.40 9.38
CA ASP A 68 46.05 7.18 10.13
C ASP A 68 44.67 6.61 9.76
N PRO A 69 44.60 5.69 8.76
CA PRO A 69 43.37 5.03 8.37
C PRO A 69 42.69 4.22 9.48
N TRP A 70 43.41 3.86 10.56
CA TRP A 70 42.83 3.13 11.68
C TRP A 70 41.78 3.95 12.44
N LEU A 71 41.85 5.29 12.35
CA LEU A 71 40.84 6.20 12.88
C LEU A 71 39.45 6.00 12.26
N ILE A 72 39.37 5.46 11.03
CA ILE A 72 38.09 5.07 10.42
C ILE A 72 37.41 3.99 11.27
N GLY A 73 38.16 2.98 11.70
CA GLY A 73 37.63 1.91 12.55
C GLY A 73 37.15 2.42 13.91
N GLU A 74 37.89 3.36 14.51
CA GLU A 74 37.49 3.98 15.77
C GLU A 74 36.24 4.87 15.61
N ALA A 75 36.12 5.58 14.49
CA ALA A 75 34.93 6.35 14.14
C ALA A 75 33.70 5.45 14.03
N VAL A 76 33.81 4.32 13.31
CA VAL A 76 32.70 3.35 13.18
C VAL A 76 32.29 2.82 14.56
N LYS A 77 33.24 2.43 15.42
CA LYS A 77 32.93 1.97 16.78
C LYS A 77 32.21 3.03 17.62
N TYR A 78 32.69 4.27 17.54
CA TYR A 78 32.11 5.40 18.24
C TYR A 78 30.66 5.65 17.79
N LEU A 79 30.43 5.75 16.47
CA LEU A 79 29.12 5.99 15.88
C LEU A 79 28.11 4.87 16.22
N VAL A 80 28.53 3.61 16.13
CA VAL A 80 27.73 2.46 16.57
C VAL A 80 27.35 2.59 18.05
N GLY A 81 28.29 3.00 18.91
CA GLY A 81 28.04 3.23 20.34
C GLY A 81 27.08 4.38 20.64
N ARG A 82 26.88 5.31 19.70
CA ARG A 82 25.92 6.43 19.82
C ARG A 82 24.54 6.10 19.27
N GLY A 83 24.36 4.92 18.64
CA GLY A 83 23.08 4.51 18.08
C GLY A 83 22.68 5.26 16.81
N VAL A 84 23.66 5.80 16.07
CA VAL A 84 23.39 6.42 14.76
C VAL A 84 22.96 5.34 13.76
N SER A 85 22.28 5.77 12.69
CA SER A 85 21.61 4.88 11.73
C SER A 85 22.48 4.43 10.58
N GLY A 86 23.58 5.13 10.33
CA GLY A 86 24.56 4.75 9.31
C GLY A 86 25.64 5.81 9.14
N LEU A 87 26.62 5.50 8.31
CA LEU A 87 27.71 6.41 7.96
C LEU A 87 27.90 6.42 6.44
N VAL A 88 27.91 7.61 5.85
CA VAL A 88 28.22 7.84 4.44
C VAL A 88 29.58 8.50 4.33
N MET A 89 30.44 7.89 3.53
CA MET A 89 31.84 8.23 3.40
C MET A 89 32.07 8.84 2.02
N LYS A 90 32.45 10.11 1.94
CA LYS A 90 32.94 10.72 0.70
C LYS A 90 34.45 10.58 0.67
N ASN A 91 34.94 9.54 0.01
CA ASN A 91 36.36 9.18 0.03
C ASN A 91 37.18 10.05 -0.94
N VAL A 92 37.27 11.35 -0.67
CA VAL A 92 38.00 12.33 -1.50
C VAL A 92 39.51 12.02 -1.55
N LEU A 93 40.04 11.37 -0.51
CA LEU A 93 41.46 11.05 -0.38
C LEU A 93 41.81 9.63 -0.84
N HIS A 94 40.84 8.87 -1.37
CA HIS A 94 41.01 7.45 -1.75
C HIS A 94 41.67 6.60 -0.65
N LEU A 95 41.30 6.82 0.61
CA LEU A 95 41.79 6.05 1.75
C LEU A 95 41.32 4.60 1.66
N ASP A 96 42.21 3.67 1.99
CA ASP A 96 41.87 2.26 2.17
C ASP A 96 41.03 2.11 3.44
N ILE A 97 39.82 1.58 3.29
CA ILE A 97 38.93 1.33 4.42
C ILE A 97 39.41 0.04 5.11
N PRO A 98 39.82 0.07 6.39
CA PRO A 98 40.34 -1.11 7.05
C PRO A 98 39.29 -2.24 7.10
N ASP A 99 39.68 -3.46 6.73
CA ASP A 99 38.77 -4.62 6.81
C ASP A 99 38.18 -4.83 8.21
N SER A 100 38.92 -4.45 9.25
CA SER A 100 38.43 -4.50 10.63
C SER A 100 37.20 -3.62 10.84
N ALA A 101 37.12 -2.46 10.17
CA ALA A 101 35.97 -1.58 10.23
C ALA A 101 34.77 -2.20 9.51
N LEU A 102 34.97 -2.75 8.31
CA LEU A 102 33.93 -3.45 7.55
C LEU A 102 33.37 -4.66 8.31
N ARG A 103 34.26 -5.50 8.86
CA ARG A 103 33.85 -6.65 9.69
C ARG A 103 33.07 -6.23 10.93
N TYR A 104 33.51 -5.18 11.62
CA TYR A 104 32.80 -4.68 12.80
C TYR A 104 31.42 -4.12 12.44
N ALA A 105 31.32 -3.38 11.33
CA ALA A 105 30.05 -2.86 10.83
C ALA A 105 29.06 -3.98 10.45
N ASN A 106 29.52 -5.01 9.74
CA ASN A 106 28.71 -6.21 9.47
C ASN A 106 28.26 -6.90 10.75
N ALA A 107 29.16 -7.09 11.71
CA ALA A 107 28.83 -7.73 12.99
C ALA A 107 27.84 -6.94 13.86
N ARG A 108 27.59 -5.67 13.54
CA ARG A 108 26.68 -4.78 14.28
C ARG A 108 25.51 -4.30 13.43
N ASP A 109 25.36 -4.83 12.22
CA ASP A 109 24.34 -4.39 11.26
C ASP A 109 24.33 -2.86 11.14
N PHE A 110 25.52 -2.28 10.94
CA PHE A 110 25.71 -0.84 10.84
C PHE A 110 26.00 -0.44 9.40
N PRO A 111 25.05 0.21 8.69
CA PRO A 111 25.22 0.57 7.30
C PRO A 111 26.42 1.50 7.08
N LEU A 112 27.39 1.03 6.30
CA LEU A 112 28.51 1.81 5.79
C LEU A 112 28.33 2.05 4.31
N PHE A 113 28.20 3.31 3.93
CA PHE A 113 27.99 3.76 2.56
C PHE A 113 29.22 4.49 2.03
N LEU A 114 29.51 4.31 0.74
CA LEU A 114 30.52 5.04 0.01
C LEU A 114 29.84 5.93 -1.02
N ALA A 115 30.07 7.24 -0.95
CA ALA A 115 29.70 8.14 -2.04
C ALA A 115 30.66 7.93 -3.22
N THR A 116 30.09 7.67 -4.40
CA THR A 116 30.84 7.27 -5.61
C THR A 116 30.90 8.37 -6.67
N ARG A 117 30.08 9.42 -6.53
CA ARG A 117 30.03 10.54 -7.49
C ARG A 117 30.55 11.83 -6.87
N ASP A 118 31.17 12.66 -7.72
CA ASP A 118 31.73 13.95 -7.31
C ASP A 118 30.65 14.96 -6.91
N ASP A 119 29.48 14.87 -7.55
CA ASP A 119 28.28 15.68 -7.31
C ASP A 119 27.54 15.35 -5.99
N PHE A 120 28.07 14.44 -5.17
CA PHE A 120 27.58 14.17 -3.83
C PHE A 120 28.01 15.27 -2.85
N PHE A 121 27.21 16.33 -2.73
CA PHE A 121 27.46 17.45 -1.81
C PHE A 121 26.70 17.29 -0.49
N PHE A 122 27.37 17.50 0.64
CA PHE A 122 26.78 17.26 1.96
C PHE A 122 25.61 18.18 2.27
N ASP A 123 25.69 19.46 1.90
CA ASP A 123 24.61 20.44 2.08
C ASP A 123 23.32 20.01 1.35
N THR A 124 23.46 19.52 0.12
CA THR A 124 22.35 19.02 -0.70
C THR A 124 21.74 17.77 -0.05
N VAL A 125 22.57 16.84 0.40
CA VAL A 125 22.12 15.60 1.05
C VAL A 125 21.38 15.90 2.36
N ILE A 126 21.93 16.78 3.19
CA ILE A 126 21.30 17.22 4.45
C ILE A 126 19.91 17.80 4.15
N ALA A 127 19.83 18.78 3.25
CA ALA A 127 18.56 19.43 2.91
C ALA A 127 17.53 18.47 2.32
N GLN A 128 17.96 17.50 1.50
CA GLN A 128 17.06 16.50 0.90
C GLN A 128 16.57 15.48 1.93
N VAL A 129 17.43 14.98 2.80
CA VAL A 129 17.04 14.04 3.86
C VAL A 129 16.11 14.72 4.87
N ASP A 130 16.42 15.94 5.31
CA ASP A 130 15.57 16.68 6.25
C ASP A 130 14.19 16.97 5.67
N ARG A 131 14.13 17.38 4.40
CA ARG A 131 12.85 17.54 3.67
C ARG A 131 12.08 16.22 3.65
N ARG A 132 12.77 15.12 3.36
CA ARG A 132 12.13 13.81 3.24
C ARG A 132 11.57 13.31 4.56
N VAL A 133 12.29 13.52 5.66
CA VAL A 133 11.81 13.22 7.01
C VAL A 133 10.58 14.06 7.34
N ALA A 134 10.60 15.36 6.99
CA ALA A 134 9.46 16.25 7.21
C ALA A 134 8.22 15.84 6.39
N GLU A 135 8.38 15.49 5.12
CA GLU A 135 7.30 14.98 4.26
C GLU A 135 6.67 13.72 4.84
N LEU A 136 7.48 12.74 5.27
CA LEU A 136 6.99 11.47 5.81
C LEU A 136 6.36 11.60 7.21
N ALA A 137 6.60 12.71 7.89
CA ALA A 137 5.97 13.07 9.15
C ALA A 137 4.60 13.76 8.96
N ASP A 138 4.32 14.30 7.77
CA ASP A 138 3.02 14.88 7.45
C ASP A 138 1.97 13.77 7.29
N ALA A 139 0.89 13.87 8.06
CA ALA A 139 -0.20 12.90 8.06
C ALA A 139 -0.95 12.85 6.71
N SER A 140 -0.93 13.94 5.94
CA SER A 140 -1.61 14.04 4.65
C SER A 140 -0.76 13.55 3.47
N PHE A 141 0.55 13.39 3.65
CA PHE A 141 1.48 13.06 2.57
C PHE A 141 1.10 11.76 1.85
N ALA A 142 0.85 10.69 2.61
CA ALA A 142 0.51 9.40 2.01
C ALA A 142 -0.76 9.47 1.18
N GLN A 143 -1.80 10.12 1.72
CA GLN A 143 -3.07 10.29 1.04
C GLN A 143 -2.92 11.11 -0.24
N ASN A 144 -2.15 12.20 -0.22
CA ASN A 144 -1.92 13.03 -1.40
C ASN A 144 -1.23 12.25 -2.53
N GLU A 145 -0.20 11.45 -2.22
CA GLU A 145 0.48 10.63 -3.23
C GLU A 145 -0.43 9.51 -3.75
N LEU A 146 -1.21 8.85 -2.89
CA LEU A 146 -2.20 7.84 -3.29
C LEU A 146 -3.31 8.44 -4.19
N ASP A 147 -3.78 9.64 -3.89
CA ASP A 147 -4.77 10.35 -4.71
C ASP A 147 -4.21 10.72 -6.09
N LEU A 148 -2.93 11.07 -6.18
CA LEU A 148 -2.29 11.37 -7.46
C LEU A 148 -2.12 10.12 -8.32
N MET A 149 -1.89 8.95 -7.70
CA MET A 149 -1.79 7.67 -8.42
C MET A 149 -3.14 7.14 -8.92
N THR A 150 -4.24 7.48 -8.25
CA THR A 150 -5.59 6.93 -8.55
C THR A 150 -6.42 7.81 -9.47
N ARG A 151 -5.95 9.03 -9.80
CA ARG A 151 -6.63 9.95 -10.72
C ARG A 151 -6.33 9.60 -12.17
N GLU A 152 -7.36 9.69 -13.02
CA GLU A 152 -7.18 9.62 -14.47
C GLU A 152 -7.05 11.02 -15.09
N PRO A 153 -6.16 11.22 -16.09
CA PRO A 153 -5.15 10.26 -16.58
C PRO A 153 -3.83 10.39 -15.80
N ALA A 154 -3.34 9.29 -15.23
CA ALA A 154 -1.97 9.18 -14.70
C ALA A 154 -1.16 8.26 -15.63
N SER A 155 0.06 8.68 -16.00
CA SER A 155 0.96 7.81 -16.76
C SER A 155 1.61 6.78 -15.83
N SER A 156 1.99 5.63 -16.37
CA SER A 156 2.70 4.59 -15.63
C SER A 156 3.99 5.11 -14.96
N GLU A 157 4.67 6.08 -15.59
CA GLU A 157 5.88 6.70 -15.06
C GLU A 157 5.59 7.67 -13.91
N ASP A 158 4.48 8.42 -13.99
CA ASP A 158 4.02 9.28 -12.91
C ASP A 158 3.62 8.44 -11.69
N VAL A 159 2.82 7.39 -11.89
CA VAL A 159 2.39 6.48 -10.81
C VAL A 159 3.60 5.86 -10.13
N ARG A 160 4.57 5.34 -10.89
CA ARG A 160 5.83 4.82 -10.36
C ARG A 160 6.58 5.87 -9.53
N SER A 161 6.63 7.11 -10.01
CA SER A 161 7.31 8.20 -9.31
C SER A 161 6.63 8.55 -7.98
N HIS A 162 5.29 8.56 -7.95
CA HIS A 162 4.50 8.75 -6.73
C HIS A 162 4.68 7.57 -5.75
N ALA A 163 4.68 6.33 -6.25
CA ALA A 163 4.92 5.14 -5.44
C ALA A 163 6.30 5.16 -4.76
N LEU A 164 7.36 5.49 -5.50
CA LEU A 164 8.72 5.62 -4.93
C LEU A 164 8.85 6.83 -3.99
N ARG A 165 8.03 7.87 -4.17
CA ARG A 165 7.86 8.94 -3.19
C ARG A 165 7.09 8.51 -1.95
N LEU A 166 6.31 7.43 -1.95
CA LEU A 166 5.77 6.87 -0.71
C LEU A 166 6.86 6.06 0.00
N ASN A 167 7.48 5.15 -0.72
CA ASN A 167 8.55 4.29 -0.21
C ASN A 167 9.59 4.03 -1.32
N PRO A 168 10.81 4.61 -1.23
CA PRO A 168 11.87 4.40 -2.23
C PRO A 168 12.36 2.96 -2.33
N SER A 169 12.01 2.11 -1.36
CA SER A 169 12.37 0.69 -1.33
C SER A 169 11.29 -0.22 -1.93
N PHE A 170 10.19 0.30 -2.46
CA PHE A 170 9.21 -0.54 -3.15
C PHE A 170 9.84 -1.33 -4.31
N GLY A 171 9.39 -2.58 -4.46
CA GLY A 171 9.72 -3.42 -5.61
C GLY A 171 8.64 -3.37 -6.69
N GLU A 172 8.92 -3.98 -7.84
CA GLU A 172 7.98 -4.03 -8.98
C GLU A 172 6.73 -4.84 -8.67
N GLU A 173 6.91 -6.00 -8.05
CA GLU A 173 5.79 -6.84 -7.64
C GLU A 173 5.17 -6.30 -6.36
N HIS A 174 3.84 -6.16 -6.34
CA HIS A 174 3.13 -5.63 -5.19
C HIS A 174 1.67 -6.10 -5.10
N VAL A 175 1.16 -6.10 -3.87
CA VAL A 175 -0.24 -6.35 -3.53
C VAL A 175 -0.68 -5.37 -2.44
N ILE A 176 -1.94 -4.95 -2.49
CA ILE A 176 -2.51 -3.98 -1.57
C ILE A 176 -3.70 -4.59 -0.84
N ALA A 177 -3.70 -4.44 0.48
CA ALA A 177 -4.86 -4.72 1.33
C ALA A 177 -5.42 -3.39 1.86
N TYR A 178 -6.72 -3.20 1.70
CA TYR A 178 -7.44 -2.03 2.20
C TYR A 178 -8.44 -2.47 3.26
N VAL A 179 -8.32 -1.91 4.46
CA VAL A 179 -9.25 -2.14 5.56
C VAL A 179 -10.19 -0.94 5.66
N ALA A 180 -11.44 -1.14 5.28
CA ALA A 180 -12.46 -0.10 5.20
C ALA A 180 -13.09 0.13 6.59
N GLU A 181 -12.30 0.64 7.53
CA GLU A 181 -12.74 0.96 8.88
C GLU A 181 -12.15 2.30 9.35
N PRO A 182 -13.00 3.29 9.68
CA PRO A 182 -12.56 4.58 10.16
C PRO A 182 -11.76 4.47 11.45
N GLN A 183 -10.53 4.95 11.43
CA GLN A 183 -9.68 4.99 12.61
C GLN A 183 -9.71 6.37 13.26
N SER A 184 -9.89 6.41 14.58
CA SER A 184 -9.59 7.63 15.34
C SER A 184 -8.09 7.94 15.27
N GLN A 185 -7.70 9.20 15.50
CA GLN A 185 -6.29 9.59 15.52
C GLN A 185 -5.45 8.74 16.52
N ALA A 186 -6.03 8.42 17.67
CA ALA A 186 -5.39 7.56 18.66
C ALA A 186 -5.30 6.10 18.19
N GLY A 187 -6.35 5.59 17.54
CA GLY A 187 -6.38 4.24 16.95
C GLY A 187 -5.33 4.07 15.85
N LEU A 188 -5.22 5.06 14.96
CA LEU A 188 -4.19 5.09 13.91
C LEU A 188 -2.77 5.06 14.49
N ALA A 189 -2.49 5.87 15.51
CA ALA A 189 -1.16 5.90 16.15
C ALA A 189 -0.81 4.54 16.78
N GLN A 190 -1.79 3.87 17.40
CA GLN A 190 -1.62 2.53 17.97
C GLN A 190 -1.41 1.49 16.88
N ALA A 191 -2.20 1.52 15.80
CA ALA A 191 -2.05 0.62 14.66
C ALA A 191 -0.66 0.77 14.01
N LEU A 192 -0.18 2.00 13.78
CA LEU A 192 1.17 2.24 13.27
C LEU A 192 2.26 1.72 14.21
N THR A 193 2.08 1.89 15.53
CA THR A 193 3.02 1.36 16.53
C THR A 193 3.09 -0.17 16.47
N ARG A 194 1.93 -0.85 16.42
CA ARG A 194 1.84 -2.31 16.29
C ARG A 194 2.40 -2.79 14.96
N TYR A 195 2.12 -2.07 13.87
CA TYR A 195 2.67 -2.35 12.56
C TYR A 195 4.19 -2.41 12.61
N HIS A 196 4.86 -1.38 13.15
CA HIS A 196 6.33 -1.36 13.24
C HIS A 196 6.94 -2.47 14.11
N GLN A 197 6.13 -3.14 14.95
CA GLN A 197 6.54 -4.28 15.76
C GLN A 197 6.15 -5.63 15.13
N SER A 198 5.29 -5.62 14.12
CA SER A 198 4.80 -6.81 13.44
C SER A 198 5.80 -7.30 12.38
N ARG A 199 5.78 -8.61 12.13
CA ARG A 199 6.56 -9.28 11.08
C ARG A 199 6.24 -8.82 9.66
N ILE A 200 5.08 -8.19 9.46
CA ILE A 200 4.66 -7.65 8.15
C ILE A 200 5.25 -6.25 7.89
N SER A 201 5.93 -5.67 8.88
CA SER A 201 6.77 -4.50 8.70
C SER A 201 8.07 -4.91 8.02
N GLY A 202 8.27 -4.40 6.81
CA GLY A 202 9.47 -4.63 6.04
C GLY A 202 9.87 -3.36 5.29
N LEU A 203 11.10 -3.35 4.79
CA LEU A 203 11.64 -2.22 3.99
C LEU A 203 10.74 -1.87 2.82
N ARG A 204 10.11 -2.88 2.22
CA ARG A 204 9.29 -2.77 1.01
C ARG A 204 7.79 -2.79 1.31
N CYS A 205 7.42 -2.58 2.57
CA CYS A 205 6.02 -2.58 3.00
C CYS A 205 5.66 -1.19 3.55
N LEU A 206 4.37 -0.85 3.46
CA LEU A 206 3.86 0.42 3.95
C LEU A 206 2.49 0.21 4.59
N LEU A 207 2.25 0.84 5.74
CA LEU A 207 0.91 1.04 6.28
C LEU A 207 0.64 2.54 6.35
N ALA A 208 -0.47 2.99 5.77
CA ALA A 208 -0.85 4.39 5.74
C ALA A 208 -2.38 4.56 5.86
N PRO A 209 -2.85 5.67 6.46
CA PRO A 209 -4.25 6.05 6.34
C PRO A 209 -4.57 6.43 4.89
N TYR A 210 -5.73 6.02 4.41
CA TYR A 210 -6.23 6.42 3.10
C TYR A 210 -7.76 6.45 3.08
N ASP A 211 -8.32 7.60 2.70
CA ASP A 211 -9.76 7.86 2.73
C ASP A 211 -10.37 7.59 4.12
N ASP A 212 -11.37 6.72 4.23
CA ASP A 212 -12.00 6.35 5.50
C ASP A 212 -11.38 5.10 6.16
N GLY A 213 -10.17 4.68 5.75
CA GLY A 213 -9.59 3.40 6.16
C GLY A 213 -8.07 3.36 6.23
N LEU A 214 -7.53 2.14 6.27
CA LEU A 214 -6.11 1.86 6.29
C LEU A 214 -5.69 1.07 5.06
N LEU A 215 -4.61 1.50 4.43
CA LEU A 215 -4.02 0.86 3.27
C LEU A 215 -2.67 0.26 3.65
N TYR A 216 -2.55 -1.04 3.41
CA TYR A 216 -1.31 -1.80 3.55
C TYR A 216 -0.78 -2.21 2.18
N VAL A 217 0.47 -1.86 1.90
CA VAL A 217 1.22 -2.29 0.71
C VAL A 217 2.26 -3.30 1.14
N ALA A 218 2.29 -4.45 0.46
CA ALA A 218 3.42 -5.36 0.47
C ALA A 218 4.02 -5.40 -0.94
N SER A 219 5.34 -5.20 -1.05
CA SER A 219 6.05 -5.25 -2.33
C SER A 219 7.39 -5.97 -2.22
N ALA A 220 7.89 -6.46 -3.35
CA ALA A 220 9.15 -7.18 -3.48
C ALA A 220 9.68 -7.05 -4.92
N GLU A 221 10.96 -7.38 -5.11
CA GLU A 221 11.52 -7.46 -6.47
C GLU A 221 10.94 -8.65 -7.25
N SER A 222 10.56 -9.71 -6.54
CA SER A 222 9.92 -10.93 -7.03
C SER A 222 9.29 -11.64 -5.85
N ASP A 223 8.21 -12.38 -6.09
CA ASP A 223 7.59 -13.32 -5.15
C ASP A 223 7.15 -12.63 -3.85
N VAL A 224 6.31 -11.58 -3.98
CA VAL A 224 5.69 -10.92 -2.80
C VAL A 224 4.91 -11.94 -1.98
N VAL A 225 4.19 -12.80 -2.70
CA VAL A 225 3.48 -13.97 -2.17
C VAL A 225 3.52 -15.07 -3.23
N ASP A 226 3.85 -16.29 -2.83
CA ASP A 226 3.90 -17.45 -3.75
C ASP A 226 2.50 -17.97 -4.09
N ASP A 227 1.54 -17.80 -3.17
CA ASP A 227 0.19 -18.32 -3.32
C ASP A 227 -0.86 -17.54 -2.50
N ARG A 228 -2.12 -17.95 -2.68
CA ARG A 228 -3.25 -17.39 -1.97
C ARG A 228 -3.19 -17.58 -0.46
N ALA A 229 -2.64 -18.70 0.02
CA ALA A 229 -2.57 -18.98 1.46
C ALA A 229 -1.61 -18.02 2.17
N GLN A 230 -0.50 -17.65 1.52
CA GLN A 230 0.41 -16.63 2.03
C GLN A 230 -0.25 -15.26 2.07
N LEU A 231 -1.01 -14.90 1.03
CA LEU A 231 -1.77 -13.64 1.00
C LEU A 231 -2.83 -13.57 2.10
N ASP A 232 -3.60 -14.65 2.29
CA ASP A 232 -4.58 -14.74 3.38
C ASP A 232 -3.90 -14.70 4.75
N GLY A 233 -2.72 -15.31 4.90
CA GLY A 233 -1.89 -15.24 6.12
C GLY A 233 -1.37 -13.82 6.40
N LEU A 234 -1.00 -13.07 5.36
CA LEU A 234 -0.58 -11.67 5.45
C LEU A 234 -1.73 -10.79 5.94
N VAL A 235 -2.91 -10.93 5.34
CA VAL A 235 -4.13 -10.21 5.76
C VAL A 235 -4.54 -10.60 7.17
N GLY A 236 -4.49 -11.88 7.51
CA GLY A 236 -4.76 -12.36 8.87
C GLY A 236 -3.82 -11.75 9.90
N THR A 237 -2.53 -11.61 9.56
CA THR A 237 -1.54 -10.95 10.43
C THR A 237 -1.82 -9.45 10.55
N LEU A 238 -2.19 -8.77 9.46
CA LEU A 238 -2.60 -7.37 9.49
C LEU A 238 -3.80 -7.17 10.43
N CYS A 239 -4.85 -7.97 10.29
CA CYS A 239 -6.03 -7.85 11.16
C CYS A 239 -5.73 -8.18 12.62
N ALA A 240 -5.01 -9.28 12.89
CA ALA A 240 -4.76 -9.74 14.25
C ALA A 240 -3.71 -8.89 14.98
N ASP A 241 -2.53 -8.71 14.38
CA ASP A 241 -1.38 -8.09 15.06
C ASP A 241 -1.46 -6.56 15.01
N VAL A 242 -1.99 -5.99 13.92
CA VAL A 242 -1.95 -4.54 13.69
C VAL A 242 -3.26 -3.87 14.05
N LEU A 243 -4.39 -4.53 13.84
CA LEU A 243 -5.72 -3.94 14.07
C LEU A 243 -6.45 -4.51 15.29
N GLU A 244 -5.97 -5.60 15.91
CA GLU A 244 -6.64 -6.30 17.01
C GLU A 244 -8.08 -6.77 16.68
N HIS A 245 -8.33 -7.12 15.41
CA HIS A 245 -9.61 -7.63 14.95
C HIS A 245 -9.53 -9.12 14.61
N GLU A 246 -10.50 -9.92 15.09
CA GLU A 246 -10.66 -11.34 14.73
C GLU A 246 -11.28 -11.54 13.32
N VAL A 247 -10.93 -10.71 12.32
CA VAL A 247 -11.34 -10.86 10.88
C VAL A 247 -12.75 -10.37 10.53
N THR A 248 -13.47 -9.69 11.42
CA THR A 248 -14.79 -9.10 11.06
C THR A 248 -14.71 -7.77 10.30
N ALA A 249 -13.55 -7.11 10.27
CA ALA A 249 -13.39 -5.86 9.51
C ALA A 249 -13.55 -6.11 8.00
N PRO A 250 -14.20 -5.21 7.24
CA PRO A 250 -14.24 -5.32 5.78
C PRO A 250 -12.85 -5.07 5.18
N VAL A 251 -12.27 -6.12 4.61
CA VAL A 251 -10.95 -6.05 3.95
C VAL A 251 -11.08 -6.37 2.47
N GLY A 252 -10.54 -5.50 1.64
CA GLY A 252 -10.39 -5.73 0.21
C GLY A 252 -8.92 -5.92 -0.16
N VAL A 253 -8.64 -6.89 -1.03
CA VAL A 253 -7.28 -7.20 -1.48
C VAL A 253 -7.20 -7.05 -2.99
N SER A 254 -6.21 -6.34 -3.49
CA SER A 254 -5.97 -6.18 -4.93
C SER A 254 -5.53 -7.48 -5.60
N ARG A 255 -5.41 -7.47 -6.93
CA ARG A 255 -4.58 -8.46 -7.63
C ARG A 255 -3.10 -8.21 -7.31
N ILE A 256 -2.29 -9.20 -7.64
CA ILE A 256 -0.84 -9.04 -7.66
C ILE A 256 -0.49 -8.33 -8.98
N HIS A 257 0.24 -7.22 -8.85
CA HIS A 257 0.77 -6.46 -9.97
C HIS A 257 2.29 -6.64 -10.02
N PHE A 258 2.87 -6.53 -11.22
CA PHE A 258 4.29 -6.79 -11.49
C PHE A 258 5.02 -5.57 -12.07
N ASP A 259 4.37 -4.42 -12.05
CA ASP A 259 4.93 -3.13 -12.49
C ASP A 259 4.45 -2.06 -11.52
N LEU A 260 5.38 -1.35 -10.89
CA LEU A 260 5.05 -0.30 -9.92
C LEU A 260 4.18 0.82 -10.50
N GLY A 261 4.19 1.01 -11.83
CA GLY A 261 3.30 1.93 -12.53
C GLY A 261 1.82 1.56 -12.47
N GLN A 262 1.47 0.36 -11.99
CA GLN A 262 0.10 -0.12 -11.78
C GLN A 262 -0.38 0.04 -10.34
N MET A 263 0.41 0.67 -9.46
CA MET A 263 0.05 0.82 -8.04
C MET A 263 -1.28 1.56 -7.85
N GLY A 264 -1.60 2.53 -8.70
CA GLY A 264 -2.90 3.20 -8.70
C GLY A 264 -4.07 2.24 -8.93
N ASP A 265 -3.94 1.29 -9.87
CA ASP A 265 -4.93 0.25 -10.12
C ASP A 265 -5.08 -0.65 -8.88
N ALA A 266 -3.97 -1.11 -8.32
CA ALA A 266 -3.97 -1.95 -7.12
C ALA A 266 -4.70 -1.28 -5.94
N VAL A 267 -4.52 0.04 -5.74
CA VAL A 267 -5.23 0.81 -4.72
C VAL A 267 -6.74 0.78 -4.99
N LEU A 268 -7.16 1.08 -6.23
CA LEU A 268 -8.57 1.09 -6.60
C LEU A 268 -9.22 -0.29 -6.50
N GLU A 269 -8.50 -1.35 -6.85
CA GLU A 269 -8.94 -2.74 -6.72
C GLU A 269 -9.19 -3.14 -5.27
N ALA A 270 -8.21 -2.89 -4.39
CA ALA A 270 -8.33 -3.18 -2.98
C ALA A 270 -9.53 -2.45 -2.36
N ARG A 271 -9.71 -1.15 -2.69
CA ARG A 271 -10.89 -0.38 -2.24
C ARG A 271 -12.20 -0.97 -2.74
N ARG A 272 -12.30 -1.26 -4.03
CA ARG A 272 -13.50 -1.85 -4.65
C ARG A 272 -13.86 -3.21 -4.04
N ALA A 273 -12.87 -4.06 -3.76
CA ALA A 273 -13.07 -5.31 -3.07
C ALA A 273 -13.58 -5.11 -1.63
N ALA A 274 -13.09 -4.08 -0.94
CA ALA A 274 -13.52 -3.76 0.42
C ALA A 274 -14.99 -3.28 0.48
N LEU A 275 -15.48 -2.59 -0.56
CA LEU A 275 -16.91 -2.25 -0.68
C LEU A 275 -17.79 -3.52 -0.69
N VAL A 276 -17.36 -4.54 -1.45
CA VAL A 276 -18.06 -5.84 -1.49
C VAL A 276 -17.98 -6.55 -0.15
N ALA A 277 -16.83 -6.50 0.53
CA ALA A 277 -16.67 -7.03 1.89
C ALA A 277 -17.62 -6.34 2.88
N ARG A 278 -17.72 -4.99 2.80
CA ARG A 278 -18.58 -4.19 3.67
C ARG A 278 -20.06 -4.56 3.47
N ARG A 279 -20.50 -4.71 2.22
CA ARG A 279 -21.86 -5.18 1.91
C ARG A 279 -22.16 -6.58 2.45
N ARG A 280 -21.16 -7.47 2.50
CA ARG A 280 -21.29 -8.82 3.09
C ARG A 280 -21.30 -8.82 4.64
N GLY A 281 -21.13 -7.66 5.27
CA GLY A 281 -21.04 -7.53 6.72
C GLY A 281 -19.64 -7.77 7.30
N GLY A 282 -18.60 -7.72 6.47
CA GLY A 282 -17.21 -7.89 6.88
C GLY A 282 -16.46 -9.01 6.14
N GLY A 283 -15.29 -9.35 6.68
CA GLY A 283 -14.42 -10.38 6.14
C GLY A 283 -13.52 -9.90 5.01
N THR A 284 -12.76 -10.84 4.44
CA THR A 284 -11.80 -10.55 3.37
C THR A 284 -12.38 -10.91 2.00
N VAL A 285 -12.31 -9.96 1.08
CA VAL A 285 -12.66 -10.16 -0.34
C VAL A 285 -11.45 -9.81 -1.18
N HIS A 286 -11.10 -10.71 -2.09
CA HIS A 286 -10.04 -10.46 -3.06
C HIS A 286 -10.64 -10.04 -4.38
N TYR A 287 -10.06 -9.02 -4.99
CA TYR A 287 -10.55 -8.43 -6.23
C TYR A 287 -10.60 -9.47 -7.36
N ALA A 288 -9.63 -10.38 -7.42
CA ALA A 288 -9.57 -11.48 -8.38
C ALA A 288 -10.80 -12.41 -8.34
N ASP A 289 -11.49 -12.50 -7.19
CA ASP A 289 -12.63 -13.39 -6.97
C ASP A 289 -13.99 -12.72 -7.27
N LEU A 290 -13.99 -11.45 -7.68
CA LEU A 290 -15.22 -10.67 -7.92
C LEU A 290 -15.94 -11.04 -9.23
N GLY A 291 -15.37 -11.92 -10.06
CA GLY A 291 -15.92 -12.31 -11.35
C GLY A 291 -16.18 -11.08 -12.25
N VAL A 292 -17.39 -11.00 -12.84
CA VAL A 292 -17.75 -9.91 -13.76
C VAL A 292 -17.74 -8.51 -13.13
N LEU A 293 -17.86 -8.41 -11.79
CA LEU A 293 -17.81 -7.11 -11.11
C LEU A 293 -16.45 -6.42 -11.27
N GLN A 294 -15.37 -7.17 -11.54
CA GLN A 294 -14.06 -6.59 -11.89
C GLN A 294 -14.16 -5.66 -13.12
N ALA A 295 -14.97 -6.03 -14.10
CA ALA A 295 -15.16 -5.23 -15.31
C ALA A 295 -16.17 -4.10 -15.12
N LEU A 296 -17.18 -4.29 -14.25
CA LEU A 296 -18.27 -3.34 -14.08
C LEU A 296 -17.97 -2.23 -13.07
N LEU A 297 -17.31 -2.55 -11.94
CA LEU A 297 -16.99 -1.56 -10.90
C LEU A 297 -16.19 -0.35 -11.42
N PRO A 298 -15.21 -0.48 -12.33
CA PRO A 298 -14.48 0.66 -12.86
C PRO A 298 -15.34 1.63 -13.68
N CYS A 299 -16.34 1.11 -14.40
CA CYS A 299 -17.17 1.92 -15.31
C CYS A 299 -18.57 2.24 -14.75
N ALA A 300 -18.94 1.73 -13.58
CA ALA A 300 -20.27 1.93 -13.01
C ALA A 300 -20.60 3.40 -12.69
N GLY A 301 -19.57 4.24 -12.52
CA GLY A 301 -19.72 5.70 -12.39
C GLY A 301 -19.89 6.45 -13.71
N ASP A 302 -19.69 5.82 -14.87
CA ASP A 302 -19.91 6.48 -16.17
C ASP A 302 -21.42 6.67 -16.41
N ALA A 303 -21.83 7.91 -16.68
CA ALA A 303 -23.23 8.27 -16.86
C ALA A 303 -23.93 7.50 -18.00
N ARG A 304 -23.20 7.04 -19.03
CA ARG A 304 -23.76 6.24 -20.13
C ARG A 304 -24.03 4.80 -19.69
N VAL A 305 -23.13 4.23 -18.88
CA VAL A 305 -23.30 2.89 -18.29
C VAL A 305 -24.49 2.91 -17.33
N ALA A 306 -24.58 3.97 -16.51
CA ALA A 306 -25.71 4.22 -15.62
C ALA A 306 -27.04 4.33 -16.39
N ALA A 307 -27.11 5.22 -17.37
CA ALA A 307 -28.33 5.46 -18.15
C ALA A 307 -28.81 4.21 -18.91
N TRP A 308 -27.89 3.37 -19.39
CA TRP A 308 -28.23 2.10 -20.02
C TRP A 308 -28.89 1.13 -19.02
N ALA A 309 -28.29 0.95 -17.84
CA ALA A 309 -28.81 0.06 -16.81
C ALA A 309 -30.18 0.55 -16.30
N ASP A 310 -30.31 1.87 -16.06
CA ASP A 310 -31.58 2.49 -15.67
C ASP A 310 -32.64 2.28 -16.74
N GLY A 311 -32.32 2.45 -18.04
CA GLY A 311 -33.27 2.21 -19.12
C GLY A 311 -33.81 0.77 -19.18
N VAL A 312 -33.01 -0.22 -18.75
CA VAL A 312 -33.43 -1.64 -18.67
C VAL A 312 -34.32 -1.89 -17.46
N LEU A 313 -34.03 -1.27 -16.31
CA LEU A 313 -34.69 -1.56 -15.03
C LEU A 313 -35.87 -0.63 -14.72
N GLU A 314 -35.93 0.57 -15.30
CA GLU A 314 -36.97 1.57 -15.04
C GLU A 314 -38.40 1.06 -15.26
N PRO A 315 -38.72 0.28 -16.31
CA PRO A 315 -40.07 -0.28 -16.46
C PRO A 315 -40.50 -1.13 -15.25
N LEU A 316 -39.56 -1.84 -14.62
CA LEU A 316 -39.83 -2.66 -13.43
C LEU A 316 -40.04 -1.77 -12.19
N ARG A 317 -39.22 -0.73 -12.02
CA ARG A 317 -39.36 0.23 -10.91
C ARG A 317 -40.70 0.95 -10.96
N SER A 318 -41.05 1.49 -12.12
CA SER A 318 -42.33 2.17 -12.37
C SER A 318 -43.51 1.25 -12.08
N PHE A 319 -43.47 -0.01 -12.54
CA PHE A 319 -44.53 -0.99 -12.29
C PHE A 319 -44.65 -1.38 -10.80
N ASP A 320 -43.52 -1.61 -10.11
CA ASP A 320 -43.52 -1.91 -8.67
C ASP A 320 -44.07 -0.73 -7.85
N ALA A 321 -43.74 0.51 -8.22
CA ALA A 321 -44.25 1.72 -7.57
C ALA A 321 -45.77 1.91 -7.75
N GLU A 322 -46.31 1.64 -8.94
CA GLU A 322 -47.74 1.78 -9.24
C GLU A 322 -48.60 0.68 -8.59
N THR A 323 -48.08 -0.54 -8.51
CA THR A 323 -48.88 -1.72 -8.15
C THR A 323 -48.54 -2.29 -6.76
N GLY A 324 -47.46 -1.83 -6.13
CA GLY A 324 -46.95 -2.40 -4.89
C GLY A 324 -46.39 -3.82 -5.07
N SER A 325 -46.03 -4.22 -6.29
CA SER A 325 -45.37 -5.49 -6.54
C SER A 325 -43.90 -5.48 -6.12
N ASN A 326 -43.25 -6.64 -6.22
CA ASN A 326 -41.84 -6.82 -5.86
C ASN A 326 -41.11 -7.55 -7.01
N LEU A 327 -41.29 -7.07 -8.24
CA LEU A 327 -40.68 -7.64 -9.43
C LEU A 327 -39.17 -7.44 -9.43
N LEU A 328 -38.69 -6.23 -9.11
CA LEU A 328 -37.25 -5.95 -9.08
C LEU A 328 -36.53 -6.81 -8.01
N LEU A 329 -37.12 -6.93 -6.81
CA LEU A 329 -36.63 -7.83 -5.77
C LEU A 329 -36.61 -9.30 -6.21
N THR A 330 -37.60 -9.72 -7.01
CA THR A 330 -37.63 -11.09 -7.54
C THR A 330 -36.54 -11.31 -8.59
N LEU A 331 -36.26 -10.31 -9.43
CA LEU A 331 -35.18 -10.35 -10.41
C LEU A 331 -33.81 -10.42 -9.71
N GLU A 332 -33.61 -9.61 -8.66
CA GLU A 332 -32.38 -9.62 -7.85
C GLU A 332 -32.14 -10.99 -7.23
N ALA A 333 -33.11 -11.53 -6.50
CA ALA A 333 -32.99 -12.86 -5.89
C ALA A 333 -32.79 -13.98 -6.92
N TYR A 334 -33.36 -13.84 -8.13
CA TYR A 334 -33.13 -14.78 -9.22
C TYR A 334 -31.71 -14.71 -9.78
N CYS A 335 -31.15 -13.50 -9.94
CA CYS A 335 -29.76 -13.32 -10.37
C CYS A 335 -28.77 -13.84 -9.32
N ASP A 336 -29.00 -13.55 -8.04
CA ASP A 336 -28.15 -13.98 -6.93
C ASP A 336 -28.17 -15.50 -6.74
N ALA A 337 -29.30 -16.13 -7.05
CA ALA A 337 -29.48 -17.58 -7.04
C ALA A 337 -28.88 -18.30 -8.26
N GLY A 338 -28.10 -17.62 -9.09
CA GLY A 338 -27.50 -18.20 -10.30
C GLY A 338 -28.56 -18.58 -11.35
N GLU A 339 -29.62 -17.77 -11.46
CA GLU A 339 -30.75 -17.99 -12.38
C GLU A 339 -31.53 -19.29 -12.08
N SER A 340 -31.53 -19.72 -10.82
CA SER A 340 -32.32 -20.86 -10.35
C SER A 340 -33.63 -20.40 -9.72
N VAL A 341 -34.75 -20.81 -10.31
CA VAL A 341 -36.09 -20.52 -9.78
C VAL A 341 -36.28 -21.10 -8.38
N ASP A 342 -35.80 -22.32 -8.14
CA ASP A 342 -36.03 -23.00 -6.86
C ASP A 342 -35.20 -22.36 -5.73
N ALA A 343 -33.95 -21.99 -6.02
CA ALA A 343 -33.11 -21.29 -5.04
C ALA A 343 -33.60 -19.85 -4.79
N ALA A 344 -34.06 -19.14 -5.83
CA ALA A 344 -34.69 -17.82 -5.67
C ALA A 344 -35.99 -17.90 -4.86
N ALA A 345 -36.80 -18.94 -5.08
CA ALA A 345 -38.02 -19.18 -4.32
C ALA A 345 -37.72 -19.42 -2.84
N GLN A 346 -36.70 -20.24 -2.54
CA GLN A 346 -36.22 -20.45 -1.18
C GLN A 346 -35.73 -19.14 -0.54
N ALA A 347 -34.91 -18.35 -1.24
CA ALA A 347 -34.38 -17.08 -0.75
C ALA A 347 -35.49 -16.06 -0.44
N LEU A 348 -36.54 -16.02 -1.27
CA LEU A 348 -37.68 -15.12 -1.09
C LEU A 348 -38.76 -15.66 -0.14
N GLY A 349 -38.63 -16.90 0.36
CA GLY A 349 -39.68 -17.57 1.12
C GLY A 349 -40.98 -17.76 0.33
N GLN A 350 -40.89 -17.95 -0.99
CA GLN A 350 -42.02 -18.09 -1.90
C GLN A 350 -42.09 -19.49 -2.50
N HIS A 351 -43.24 -19.86 -3.07
CA HIS A 351 -43.35 -21.08 -3.87
C HIS A 351 -42.71 -20.87 -5.26
N PRO A 352 -42.03 -21.87 -5.86
CA PRO A 352 -41.41 -21.75 -7.19
C PRO A 352 -42.36 -21.24 -8.29
N ASN A 353 -43.63 -21.61 -8.23
CA ASN A 353 -44.64 -21.12 -9.19
C ASN A 353 -44.87 -19.60 -9.09
N THR A 354 -44.79 -19.03 -7.88
CA THR A 354 -44.90 -17.58 -7.68
C THR A 354 -43.71 -16.86 -8.31
N VAL A 355 -42.51 -17.41 -8.16
CA VAL A 355 -41.31 -16.87 -8.82
C VAL A 355 -41.43 -16.95 -10.34
N ARG A 356 -41.84 -18.10 -10.91
CA ARG A 356 -42.09 -18.22 -12.36
C ARG A 356 -43.13 -17.22 -12.86
N TYR A 357 -44.20 -17.02 -12.10
CA TYR A 357 -45.22 -16.03 -12.42
C TYR A 357 -44.64 -14.61 -12.45
N ARG A 358 -43.88 -14.21 -11.43
CA ARG A 358 -43.24 -12.90 -11.36
C ARG A 358 -42.19 -12.71 -12.45
N LEU A 359 -41.40 -13.73 -12.78
CA LEU A 359 -40.46 -13.71 -13.92
C LEU A 359 -41.18 -13.57 -15.27
N GLY A 360 -42.32 -14.24 -15.44
CA GLY A 360 -43.19 -14.02 -16.60
C GLY A 360 -43.77 -12.60 -16.66
N LYS A 361 -44.08 -12.03 -15.49
CA LYS A 361 -44.55 -10.64 -15.39
C LYS A 361 -43.44 -9.63 -15.71
N ILE A 362 -42.21 -9.84 -15.21
CA ILE A 362 -41.02 -9.06 -15.57
C ILE A 362 -40.88 -9.02 -17.10
N ALA A 363 -40.94 -10.18 -17.76
CA ALA A 363 -40.86 -10.26 -19.21
C ALA A 363 -41.94 -9.44 -19.94
N SER A 364 -43.17 -9.45 -19.42
CA SER A 364 -44.25 -8.63 -19.99
C SER A 364 -44.09 -7.12 -19.79
N VAL A 365 -43.40 -6.70 -18.73
CA VAL A 365 -43.26 -5.29 -18.34
C VAL A 365 -42.07 -4.64 -19.03
N CYS A 366 -40.90 -5.28 -19.01
CA CYS A 366 -39.67 -4.74 -19.61
C CYS A 366 -39.41 -5.24 -21.04
N GLY A 367 -40.18 -6.22 -21.53
CA GLY A 367 -40.00 -6.80 -22.87
C GLY A 367 -38.81 -7.76 -22.99
N LEU A 368 -38.19 -8.16 -21.86
CA LEU A 368 -37.03 -9.07 -21.81
C LEU A 368 -37.42 -10.42 -21.17
N ASP A 369 -37.41 -11.50 -21.95
CA ASP A 369 -37.74 -12.84 -21.47
C ASP A 369 -36.54 -13.52 -20.80
N TYR A 370 -36.69 -13.85 -19.51
CA TYR A 370 -35.69 -14.56 -18.72
C TYR A 370 -35.32 -15.96 -19.27
N ARG A 371 -36.14 -16.52 -20.17
CA ARG A 371 -35.83 -17.78 -20.86
C ARG A 371 -34.91 -17.59 -22.06
N SER A 372 -34.83 -16.37 -22.59
CA SER A 372 -33.88 -16.02 -23.65
C SER A 372 -32.56 -15.63 -23.02
N ARG A 373 -31.51 -16.42 -23.29
CA ARG A 373 -30.17 -16.18 -22.72
C ARG A 373 -29.69 -14.75 -22.93
N THR A 374 -29.78 -14.22 -24.14
CA THR A 374 -29.33 -12.86 -24.45
C THR A 374 -30.12 -11.77 -23.73
N GLN A 375 -31.43 -11.97 -23.54
CA GLN A 375 -32.27 -10.99 -22.84
C GLN A 375 -32.09 -11.08 -21.32
N MET A 376 -31.89 -12.29 -20.79
CA MET A 376 -31.54 -12.49 -19.39
C MET A 376 -30.15 -11.91 -19.07
N GLU A 377 -29.18 -12.04 -19.97
CA GLU A 377 -27.87 -11.41 -19.85
C GLU A 377 -27.99 -9.88 -19.73
N GLN A 378 -28.88 -9.23 -20.50
CA GLN A 378 -29.14 -7.79 -20.37
C GLN A 378 -29.70 -7.44 -18.99
N LEU A 379 -30.70 -8.16 -18.50
CA LEU A 379 -31.27 -7.96 -17.16
C LEU A 379 -30.21 -8.16 -16.06
N SER A 380 -29.42 -9.23 -16.16
CA SER A 380 -28.38 -9.57 -15.19
C SER A 380 -27.28 -8.49 -15.13
N VAL A 381 -26.82 -8.01 -16.29
CA VAL A 381 -25.80 -6.95 -16.36
C VAL A 381 -26.35 -5.63 -15.84
N ALA A 382 -27.58 -5.26 -16.19
CA ALA A 382 -28.22 -4.04 -15.67
C ALA A 382 -28.31 -4.07 -14.14
N ARG A 383 -28.76 -5.19 -13.54
CA ARG A 383 -28.81 -5.34 -12.08
C ARG A 383 -27.41 -5.30 -11.46
N LYS A 384 -26.40 -5.89 -12.09
CA LYS A 384 -25.01 -5.84 -11.60
C LYS A 384 -24.42 -4.43 -11.66
N ILE A 385 -24.75 -3.64 -12.68
CA ILE A 385 -24.35 -2.22 -12.75
C ILE A 385 -25.00 -1.44 -11.62
N GLU A 386 -26.31 -1.63 -11.39
CA GLU A 386 -27.01 -1.00 -10.27
C GLU A 386 -26.38 -1.39 -8.92
N LEU A 387 -26.04 -2.67 -8.72
CA LEU A 387 -25.28 -3.12 -7.55
C LEU A 387 -23.93 -2.41 -7.42
N CYS A 388 -23.18 -2.26 -8.51
CA CYS A 388 -21.92 -1.50 -8.50
C CYS A 388 -22.14 -0.04 -8.10
N GLN A 389 -23.22 0.60 -8.56
CA GLN A 389 -23.55 1.98 -8.19
C GLN A 389 -23.94 2.10 -6.72
N GLU A 390 -24.74 1.16 -6.21
CA GLU A 390 -25.05 1.06 -4.78
C GLU A 390 -23.78 0.93 -3.94
N LEU A 391 -22.82 0.12 -4.38
CA LEU A 391 -21.54 -0.06 -3.69
C LEU A 391 -20.68 1.21 -3.71
N LEU A 392 -20.65 1.95 -4.82
CA LEU A 392 -19.86 3.17 -4.97
C LEU A 392 -20.50 4.40 -4.29
N GLY A 393 -21.81 4.37 -4.03
CA GLY A 393 -22.53 5.43 -3.34
C GLY A 393 -22.55 5.31 -1.81
N GLN A 394 -21.99 4.23 -1.26
CA GLN A 394 -21.77 4.01 0.18
C GLN A 394 -20.47 4.65 0.63
#